data_AF-A0A1S3UZZ2-F1
#
_entry.id   AF-A0A1S3UZZ2-F1
#
_cell.length_a   1.000
_cell.length_b   1.000
_cell.length_c   1.000
_cell.angle_alpha   90.00
_cell.angle_beta   90.00
_cell.angle_gamma   90.00
#
_symmetry.space_group_name_H-M   'P 1'
#
loop_
_entity.id
_entity.type
_entity.pdbx_description
1 polymer ?
#
loop_
_entity_poly.entity_id
_entity_poly.type
_entity_poly.pdbx_seq_one_letter_code
_entity_poly.pdbx_strand_id
1 'polypeptide(L)'
;MVNVLIQRRPRKKSTTWAINSNSAKAYKAIPRRKDNLDEEDIDDQGSCSDLLKKSCPPKVKDPGGFTVPCTIGSVKIGKALLDLGSSINMMPLSMLKKIDGLRLKPTKISLIMADGSPKKPYGVVEDVVIHIERLKFLVDFVVMEMKEDDKISIIL
;
A
#
# COMPACT_ATOMS: atom_id res chain seq x y z
N MET A 1 3.81 2.06 9.64
CA MET A 1 4.41 1.29 8.52
C MET A 1 3.61 0.02 8.23
N VAL A 2 2.58 0.08 7.37
CA VAL A 2 1.88 -1.11 6.87
C VAL A 2 2.41 -1.44 5.48
N ASN A 3 3.31 -2.42 5.38
CA ASN A 3 3.70 -2.96 4.07
C ASN A 3 2.56 -3.85 3.55
N VAL A 4 1.89 -3.43 2.48
CA VAL A 4 0.87 -4.24 1.82
C VAL A 4 1.41 -4.76 0.49
N LEU A 5 1.67 -6.06 0.40
CA LEU A 5 1.98 -6.71 -0.88
C LEU A 5 0.67 -7.08 -1.58
N ILE A 6 0.43 -6.52 -2.77
CA ILE A 6 -0.71 -6.85 -3.61
C ILE A 6 -0.34 -8.03 -4.51
N GLN A 7 -0.94 -9.19 -4.27
CA GLN A 7 -0.81 -10.31 -5.20
C GLN A 7 -2.02 -10.35 -6.14
N ARG A 8 -1.78 -10.12 -7.43
CA ARG A 8 -2.80 -10.31 -8.49
C ARG A 8 -2.73 -11.76 -8.99
N ARG A 9 -3.85 -12.49 -8.99
CA ARG A 9 -3.90 -13.83 -9.61
C ARG A 9 -3.67 -13.71 -11.12
N PRO A 10 -2.82 -14.55 -11.74
CA PRO A 10 -2.47 -14.42 -13.15
C PRO A 10 -3.68 -14.66 -14.07
N ARG A 11 -3.89 -13.77 -15.04
CA ARG A 11 -4.69 -14.07 -16.24
C ARG A 11 -3.78 -14.77 -17.23
N LYS A 12 -4.24 -15.88 -17.82
CA LYS A 12 -3.65 -16.40 -19.05
C LYS A 12 -3.74 -15.28 -20.10
N LYS A 13 -2.57 -14.89 -20.63
CA LYS A 13 -2.26 -13.83 -21.60
C LYS A 13 -2.03 -12.42 -20.99
N SER A 14 -0.79 -11.98 -21.20
CA SER A 14 -0.13 -10.76 -20.77
C SER A 14 -0.80 -9.50 -21.29
N THR A 15 -1.17 -8.58 -20.39
CA THR A 15 -1.28 -7.14 -20.67
C THR A 15 -0.97 -6.38 -19.38
N THR A 16 0.17 -5.68 -19.37
CA THR A 16 0.62 -4.79 -18.30
C THR A 16 -0.06 -3.43 -18.45
N TRP A 17 -0.69 -2.91 -17.39
CA TRP A 17 -1.14 -1.52 -17.34
C TRP A 17 -0.35 -0.79 -16.26
N ALA A 18 0.47 0.16 -16.67
CA ALA A 18 0.92 1.26 -15.83
C ALA A 18 -0.10 2.39 -15.99
N ILE A 19 -0.59 2.94 -14.87
CA ILE A 19 -1.39 4.16 -14.88
C ILE A 19 -0.44 5.36 -14.91
N ASN A 20 -0.57 6.14 -15.98
CA ASN A 20 0.24 7.30 -16.30
C ASN A 20 -0.56 8.55 -15.89
N SER A 21 -0.06 9.35 -14.94
CA SER A 21 -0.56 10.70 -14.68
C SER A 21 0.47 11.69 -15.21
N ASN A 22 0.00 12.65 -16.01
CA ASN A 22 0.81 13.63 -16.73
C ASN A 22 1.71 14.45 -15.79
N SER A 23 3.02 14.20 -15.86
CA SER A 23 4.09 15.18 -15.72
C SER A 23 5.36 14.56 -16.31
N ALA A 24 5.71 14.99 -17.54
CA ALA A 24 6.85 14.45 -18.26
C ALA A 24 8.16 14.93 -17.61
N LYS A 25 8.87 14.02 -16.95
CA LYS A 25 10.34 14.03 -16.91
C LYS A 25 10.82 12.63 -17.29
N ALA A 26 11.41 12.54 -18.48
CA ALA A 26 12.04 11.32 -18.97
C ALA A 26 13.31 11.05 -18.15
N TYR A 27 13.34 9.95 -17.41
CA TYR A 27 14.57 9.44 -16.83
C TYR A 27 15.21 8.49 -17.85
N LYS A 28 16.45 8.75 -18.26
CA LYS A 28 17.20 7.86 -19.16
C LYS A 28 17.45 6.52 -18.48
N ALA A 29 17.15 5.43 -19.17
CA ALA A 29 17.44 4.08 -18.71
C ALA A 29 18.97 3.85 -18.64
N ILE A 30 19.45 3.32 -17.52
CA ILE A 30 20.84 2.89 -17.33
C ILE A 30 21.01 1.53 -18.02
N PRO A 31 21.97 1.34 -18.94
CA PRO A 31 22.22 0.04 -19.56
C PRO A 31 22.68 -0.97 -18.51
N ARG A 32 22.01 -2.13 -18.43
CA ARG A 32 22.55 -3.29 -17.71
C ARG A 32 23.71 -3.85 -18.53
N ARG A 33 24.93 -3.72 -18.03
CA ARG A 33 26.06 -4.51 -18.53
C ARG A 33 25.78 -5.97 -18.21
N LYS A 34 25.88 -6.82 -19.24
CA LYS A 34 25.90 -8.27 -19.13
C LYS A 34 27.36 -8.63 -18.90
N ASP A 35 27.77 -8.70 -17.65
CA ASP A 35 29.08 -9.24 -17.31
C ASP A 35 28.87 -10.74 -17.14
N ASN A 36 29.19 -11.49 -18.20
CA ASN A 36 29.45 -12.92 -18.11
C ASN A 36 30.76 -13.04 -17.34
N LEU A 37 30.74 -13.69 -16.18
CA LEU A 37 31.95 -14.09 -15.47
C LEU A 37 31.85 -15.59 -15.24
N ASP A 38 32.84 -16.25 -15.80
CA ASP A 38 32.96 -17.67 -15.98
C ASP A 38 33.17 -18.37 -14.64
N GLU A 39 32.68 -19.60 -14.54
CA GLU A 39 32.79 -20.47 -13.37
C GLU A 39 34.27 -20.79 -13.11
N GLU A 40 34.85 -20.20 -12.06
CA GLU A 40 36.06 -20.73 -11.41
C GLU A 40 35.70 -21.19 -9.99
N ASP A 41 35.84 -22.50 -9.78
CA ASP A 41 35.76 -23.17 -8.49
C ASP A 41 36.86 -22.66 -7.55
N ILE A 42 36.47 -22.01 -6.45
CA ILE A 42 37.35 -21.81 -5.30
C ILE A 42 36.64 -22.31 -4.05
N ASP A 43 37.23 -23.37 -3.51
CA ASP A 43 36.91 -24.09 -2.30
C ASP A 43 37.14 -23.25 -1.03
N ASP A 44 36.26 -23.51 -0.07
CA ASP A 44 36.32 -23.37 1.38
C ASP A 44 36.47 -22.02 2.13
N GLN A 45 35.58 -21.93 3.13
CA GLN A 45 35.65 -21.22 4.40
C GLN A 45 36.12 -19.75 4.47
N GLY A 46 35.12 -18.85 4.48
CA GLY A 46 35.23 -17.53 5.11
C GLY A 46 33.85 -16.93 5.35
N SER A 47 33.38 -16.95 6.59
CA SER A 47 32.10 -16.39 7.03
C SER A 47 31.83 -15.00 6.40
N CYS A 48 30.92 -14.94 5.43
CA CYS A 48 30.43 -13.70 4.82
C CYS A 48 29.45 -12.93 5.73
N SER A 49 29.54 -13.14 7.05
CA SER A 49 28.69 -12.50 8.05
C SER A 49 29.28 -11.21 8.61
N ASP A 50 30.57 -10.94 8.40
CA ASP A 50 31.26 -9.82 9.05
C ASP A 50 31.33 -8.55 8.19
N LEU A 51 31.16 -8.64 6.87
CA LEU A 51 31.13 -7.46 5.98
C LEU A 51 29.79 -6.72 5.99
N LEU A 52 28.73 -7.34 6.52
CA LEU A 52 27.39 -6.76 6.69
C LEU A 52 27.17 -6.14 8.07
N LYS A 53 28.17 -6.16 8.96
CA LYS A 53 28.12 -5.50 10.28
C LYS A 53 28.49 -4.02 10.23
N LYS A 54 28.30 -3.34 9.09
CA LYS A 54 28.15 -1.89 9.10
C LYS A 54 26.83 -1.62 9.82
N SER A 55 26.93 -1.31 11.11
CA SER A 55 25.82 -1.03 12.01
C SER A 55 24.73 -0.26 11.28
N CYS A 56 23.60 -0.93 10.98
CA CYS A 56 22.43 -0.22 10.52
C CYS A 56 22.16 0.90 11.53
N PRO A 57 21.99 2.15 11.07
CA PRO A 57 21.70 3.24 11.98
C PRO A 57 20.49 2.84 12.84
N PRO A 58 20.51 3.15 14.15
CA PRO A 58 19.41 2.79 15.03
C PRO A 58 18.11 3.25 14.39
N LYS A 59 17.13 2.33 14.23
CA LYS A 59 15.82 2.68 13.70
C LYS A 59 15.28 3.82 14.56
N VAL A 60 15.21 5.02 13.99
CA VAL A 60 14.47 6.13 14.57
C VAL A 60 13.05 5.62 14.78
N LYS A 61 12.52 5.82 15.98
CA LYS A 61 11.14 5.46 16.31
C LYS A 61 10.27 6.04 15.19
N ASP A 62 9.51 5.19 14.51
CA ASP A 62 8.60 5.64 13.45
C ASP A 62 7.80 6.82 14.06
N PRO A 63 7.83 8.03 13.46
CA PRO A 63 7.03 9.14 13.97
C PRO A 63 5.54 8.79 14.11
N GLY A 64 5.13 7.65 13.52
CA GLY A 64 3.79 7.15 13.51
C GLY A 64 3.06 7.71 12.31
N GLY A 65 2.02 7.00 11.87
CA GLY A 65 1.05 7.62 10.97
C GLY A 65 0.38 8.78 11.72
N PHE A 66 0.21 9.91 11.05
CA PHE A 66 -0.52 11.03 11.61
C PHE A 66 -1.99 10.91 11.24
N THR A 67 -2.87 11.44 12.10
CA THR A 67 -4.31 11.40 11.85
C THR A 67 -4.82 12.77 11.46
N VAL A 68 -5.69 12.82 10.45
CA VAL A 68 -6.33 14.05 9.99
C VAL A 68 -7.85 13.92 10.08
N PRO A 69 -8.56 14.94 10.57
CA PRO A 69 -10.01 14.96 10.49
C PRO A 69 -10.46 14.90 9.03
N CYS A 70 -11.44 14.04 8.74
CA CYS A 70 -11.96 13.91 7.39
C CYS A 70 -13.46 13.64 7.35
N THR A 71 -14.06 13.96 6.23
CA THR A 71 -15.45 13.61 5.93
C THR A 71 -15.52 12.87 4.60
N ILE A 72 -16.49 11.97 4.46
CA ILE A 72 -16.78 11.28 3.20
C ILE A 72 -18.16 11.73 2.76
N GLY A 73 -18.23 12.39 1.60
CA GLY A 73 -19.45 13.09 1.19
C GLY A 73 -19.92 14.07 2.28
N SER A 74 -21.12 13.85 2.82
CA SER A 74 -21.72 14.61 3.93
C SER A 74 -21.51 13.97 5.31
N VAL A 75 -20.95 12.76 5.38
CA VAL A 75 -20.80 12.01 6.63
C VAL A 75 -19.48 12.37 7.30
N LYS A 76 -19.56 12.83 8.57
CA LYS A 76 -18.37 13.02 9.41
C LYS A 76 -17.90 11.65 9.89
N ILE A 77 -16.70 11.25 9.46
CA ILE A 77 -16.13 9.93 9.80
C ILE A 77 -15.04 10.02 10.86
N GLY A 78 -14.88 11.17 11.54
CA GLY A 78 -13.85 11.34 12.56
C GLY A 78 -12.49 11.63 11.93
N LYS A 79 -11.54 10.68 12.04
CA LYS A 79 -10.16 10.84 11.56
C LYS A 79 -9.73 9.72 10.62
N ALA A 80 -8.95 10.10 9.61
CA ALA A 80 -8.19 9.19 8.76
C ALA A 80 -6.76 9.08 9.26
N LEU A 81 -6.20 7.88 9.24
CA LEU A 81 -4.77 7.67 9.41
C LEU A 81 -4.09 7.85 8.06
N LEU A 82 -3.13 8.77 7.97
CA LEU A 82 -2.25 8.90 6.81
C LEU A 82 -1.02 8.02 7.02
N ASP A 83 -1.00 6.88 6.33
CA ASP A 83 0.13 5.95 6.29
C ASP A 83 0.91 6.16 4.99
N LEU A 84 1.91 7.03 5.03
CA LEU A 84 2.80 7.29 3.89
C LEU A 84 3.57 6.04 3.42
N GLY A 85 3.61 4.98 4.23
CA GLY A 85 4.18 3.69 3.84
C GLY A 85 3.19 2.76 3.13
N SER A 86 1.90 3.09 3.14
CA SER A 86 0.87 2.32 2.44
C SER A 86 0.79 2.75 0.98
N SER A 87 0.60 1.77 0.10
CA SER A 87 0.31 2.02 -1.31
C SER A 87 -1.19 1.93 -1.64
N ILE A 88 -2.02 1.64 -0.64
CA ILE A 88 -3.46 1.47 -0.80
C ILE A 88 -4.24 2.12 0.33
N ASN A 89 -5.40 2.69 -0.01
CA ASN A 89 -6.35 3.19 0.98
C ASN A 89 -7.27 2.05 1.43
N MET A 90 -7.59 2.01 2.73
CA MET A 90 -8.44 0.98 3.32
C MET A 90 -9.64 1.59 4.02
N MET A 91 -10.79 0.92 3.84
CA MET A 91 -12.04 1.26 4.52
C MET A 91 -12.57 0.02 5.27
N PRO A 92 -12.84 0.12 6.57
CA PRO A 92 -13.53 -0.93 7.31
C PRO A 92 -14.92 -1.20 6.73
N LEU A 93 -15.35 -2.46 6.72
CA LEU A 93 -16.69 -2.82 6.26
C LEU A 93 -17.80 -2.09 7.04
N SER A 94 -17.60 -1.84 8.34
CA SER A 94 -18.57 -1.08 9.15
C SER A 94 -18.69 0.38 8.70
N MET A 95 -17.61 0.99 8.21
CA MET A 95 -17.65 2.33 7.63
C MET A 95 -18.39 2.36 6.29
N LEU A 96 -18.20 1.35 5.43
CA LEU A 96 -18.98 1.23 4.21
C LEU A 96 -20.49 1.20 4.50
N LYS A 97 -20.90 0.45 5.52
CA LYS A 97 -22.32 0.35 5.91
C LYS A 97 -22.92 1.65 6.46
N LYS A 98 -22.09 2.58 6.94
CA LYS A 98 -22.52 3.89 7.46
C LYS A 98 -22.69 4.95 6.35
N ILE A 99 -22.15 4.69 5.16
CA ILE A 99 -22.11 5.66 4.07
C ILE A 99 -22.98 5.14 2.94
N ASP A 100 -24.15 5.75 2.79
CA ASP A 100 -25.09 5.38 1.74
C ASP A 100 -24.57 5.74 0.35
N GLY A 101 -24.95 4.94 -0.65
CA GLY A 101 -24.64 5.19 -2.06
C GLY A 101 -23.26 4.72 -2.52
N LEU A 102 -22.39 4.25 -1.63
CA LEU A 102 -21.13 3.63 -2.02
C LEU A 102 -21.35 2.24 -2.61
N ARG A 103 -20.85 2.02 -3.84
CA ARG A 103 -20.99 0.74 -4.54
C ARG A 103 -19.74 -0.09 -4.38
N LEU A 104 -19.86 -1.21 -3.67
CA LEU A 104 -18.80 -2.20 -3.56
C LEU A 104 -18.66 -3.00 -4.87
N LYS A 105 -17.48 -2.93 -5.49
CA LYS A 105 -17.12 -3.74 -6.66
C LYS A 105 -16.32 -4.97 -6.23
N PRO A 106 -16.68 -6.18 -6.68
CA PRO A 106 -15.89 -7.38 -6.39
C PRO A 106 -14.45 -7.25 -6.91
N THR A 107 -13.49 -7.69 -6.12
CA THR A 107 -12.07 -7.70 -6.51
C THR A 107 -11.44 -9.08 -6.38
N LYS A 108 -10.39 -9.33 -7.14
CA LYS A 108 -9.57 -10.56 -7.09
C LYS A 108 -8.25 -10.35 -6.35
N ILE A 109 -8.07 -9.19 -5.73
CA ILE A 109 -6.89 -8.84 -4.94
C ILE A 109 -6.85 -9.70 -3.67
N SER A 110 -5.67 -10.10 -3.26
CA SER A 110 -5.36 -10.57 -1.91
C SER A 110 -4.22 -9.72 -1.35
N LEU A 111 -4.31 -9.40 -0.06
CA LEU A 111 -3.34 -8.58 0.65
C LEU A 111 -2.57 -9.46 1.63
N ILE A 112 -1.29 -9.16 1.82
CA ILE A 112 -0.51 -9.69 2.94
C ILE A 112 -0.38 -8.58 3.96
N MET A 113 -0.80 -8.86 5.19
CA MET A 113 -0.76 -7.93 6.31
C MET A 113 0.64 -7.89 6.94
N ALA A 114 0.88 -6.93 7.83
CA ALA A 114 2.18 -6.80 8.52
C ALA A 114 2.55 -8.01 9.39
N ASP A 115 1.55 -8.81 9.83
CA ASP A 115 1.75 -10.08 10.53
C ASP A 115 1.99 -11.26 9.57
N GLY A 116 2.10 -11.00 8.26
CA GLY A 116 2.25 -12.01 7.22
C GLY A 116 0.96 -12.74 6.86
N SER A 117 -0.17 -12.45 7.52
CA SER A 117 -1.44 -13.12 7.25
C SER A 117 -2.03 -12.67 5.91
N PRO A 118 -2.48 -13.61 5.05
CA PRO A 118 -3.20 -13.27 3.85
C PRO A 118 -4.64 -12.86 4.20
N LYS A 119 -5.05 -11.67 3.76
CA LYS A 119 -6.43 -11.20 3.87
C LYS A 119 -7.05 -10.98 2.51
N LYS A 120 -8.30 -11.43 2.38
CA LYS A 120 -9.11 -11.20 1.20
C LYS A 120 -10.05 -10.02 1.49
N PRO A 121 -9.94 -8.90 0.76
CA PRO A 121 -10.91 -7.83 0.87
C PRO A 121 -12.28 -8.26 0.31
N TYR A 122 -13.33 -7.59 0.78
CA TYR A 122 -14.69 -7.77 0.27
C TYR A 122 -14.83 -7.19 -1.15
N GLY A 123 -14.11 -6.11 -1.43
CA GLY A 123 -14.18 -5.42 -2.71
C GLY A 123 -13.39 -4.12 -2.71
N VAL A 124 -13.61 -3.34 -3.75
CA VAL A 124 -13.12 -1.97 -3.88
C VAL A 124 -14.31 -1.04 -4.06
N VAL A 125 -14.27 0.11 -3.42
CA VAL A 125 -15.16 1.23 -3.73
C VAL A 125 -14.32 2.27 -4.41
N GLU A 126 -14.72 2.68 -5.61
CA GLU A 126 -13.97 3.61 -6.44
C GLU A 126 -14.58 5.01 -6.36
N ASP A 127 -13.78 6.03 -6.65
CA ASP A 127 -14.18 7.43 -6.78
C ASP A 127 -14.89 8.00 -5.53
N VAL A 128 -14.44 7.60 -4.34
CA VAL A 128 -15.00 8.11 -3.09
C VAL A 128 -14.50 9.52 -2.85
N VAL A 129 -15.42 10.46 -2.73
CA VAL A 129 -15.13 11.85 -2.37
C VAL A 129 -14.79 11.94 -0.88
N ILE A 130 -13.56 12.29 -0.58
CA ILE A 130 -13.13 12.67 0.76
C ILE A 130 -12.86 14.16 0.85
N HIS A 131 -13.17 14.76 2.00
CA HIS A 131 -12.77 16.12 2.34
C HIS A 131 -11.80 16.09 3.51
N ILE A 132 -10.68 16.78 3.33
CA ILE A 132 -9.69 17.05 4.38
C ILE A 132 -9.57 18.56 4.44
N GLU A 133 -9.99 19.14 5.56
CA GLU A 133 -10.12 20.59 5.72
C GLU A 133 -10.97 21.21 4.60
N ARG A 134 -10.34 21.99 3.71
CA ARG A 134 -10.98 22.68 2.56
C ARG A 134 -10.72 21.98 1.23
N LEU A 135 -9.96 20.89 1.24
CA LEU A 135 -9.55 20.16 0.05
C LEU A 135 -10.46 18.96 -0.18
N LYS A 136 -10.63 18.60 -1.45
CA LYS A 136 -11.47 17.49 -1.90
C LYS A 136 -10.63 16.56 -2.77
N PHE A 137 -10.68 15.27 -2.46
CA PHE A 137 -9.97 14.24 -3.21
C PHE A 137 -10.93 13.11 -3.60
N LEU A 138 -10.67 12.49 -4.76
CA LEU A 138 -11.29 11.22 -5.12
C LEU A 138 -10.31 10.10 -4.77
N VAL A 139 -10.82 9.11 -4.04
CA VAL A 139 -9.99 8.04 -3.49
C VAL A 139 -10.70 6.70 -3.69
N ASP A 140 -9.93 5.71 -4.13
CA ASP A 140 -10.37 4.32 -4.19
C ASP A 140 -10.00 3.62 -2.88
N PHE A 141 -10.97 2.94 -2.28
CA PHE A 141 -10.79 2.21 -1.03
C PHE A 141 -10.93 0.71 -1.24
N VAL A 142 -9.96 -0.04 -0.71
CA VAL A 142 -10.12 -1.47 -0.50
C VAL A 142 -10.94 -1.69 0.77
N VAL A 143 -12.07 -2.40 0.65
CA VAL A 143 -12.97 -2.65 1.78
C VAL A 143 -12.66 -4.01 2.40
N MET A 144 -12.44 -4.04 3.72
CA MET A 144 -12.08 -5.26 4.44
C MET A 144 -12.59 -5.29 5.88
N GLU A 145 -12.56 -6.49 6.48
CA GLU A 145 -12.85 -6.67 7.90
C GLU A 145 -11.66 -6.17 8.73
N MET A 146 -11.92 -5.16 9.55
CA MET A 146 -10.92 -4.51 10.41
C MET A 146 -11.52 -4.34 11.79
N LYS A 147 -10.68 -4.44 12.82
CA LYS A 147 -11.12 -4.11 14.18
C LYS A 147 -11.45 -2.62 14.22
N GLU A 148 -12.60 -2.28 14.78
CA GLU A 148 -12.99 -0.88 14.94
C GLU A 148 -12.01 -0.19 15.91
N ASP A 149 -11.58 1.00 15.51
CA ASP A 149 -10.82 1.92 16.34
C ASP A 149 -11.67 3.20 16.47
N ASP A 150 -12.02 3.54 17.70
CA ASP A 150 -12.83 4.72 18.00
C ASP A 150 -12.16 6.03 17.54
N LYS A 151 -10.85 5.99 17.30
CA LYS A 151 -10.04 7.16 16.89
C LYS A 151 -9.77 7.20 15.40
N ILE A 152 -9.74 6.05 14.71
CA ILE A 152 -9.30 5.94 13.31
C ILE A 152 -10.34 5.17 12.52
N SER A 153 -10.98 5.83 11.56
CA SER A 153 -12.07 5.22 10.79
C SER A 153 -11.64 4.72 9.42
N ILE A 154 -10.62 5.31 8.80
CA ILE A 154 -10.07 4.87 7.49
C ILE A 154 -8.56 5.04 7.47
N ILE A 155 -7.90 4.38 6.51
CA ILE A 155 -6.48 4.54 6.21
C ILE A 155 -6.33 5.10 4.81
N LEU A 156 -5.50 6.14 4.68
CA LEU A 156 -5.11 6.82 3.45
C LEU A 156 -3.60 6.67 3.24
#